data_AF-A0AA43DL26-F1
#
_entry.id   AF-A0AA43DL26-F1
#
_cell.length_a   1.000
_cell.length_b   1.000
_cell.length_c   1.000
_cell.angle_alpha   90.00
_cell.angle_beta   90.00
_cell.angle_gamma   90.00
#
_symmetry.space_group_name_H-M   'P 1'
#
loop_
_entity.id
_entity.type
_entity.pdbx_description
1 polymer ?
#
loop_
_entity_poly.entity_id
_entity_poly.type
_entity_poly.pdbx_seq_one_letter_code
_entity_poly.pdbx_strand_id
1 'polypeptide(L)'
;MNGRSEATTTRLASTRYTIAEASGLTGLSKRALARRIERGQLPATREGRLRYVEAGALVEAGLLDPATGAPPSWAQKSMSPDVVAREVVQTLVRQSVELHEMHGHIRSLIDESRREDVALRDELERARKERRDLRRALEDVKAEIASLDLGRARG
;
A
#
# COMPACT_ATOMS: atom_id res chain seq x y z
N MET A 1 16.65 -22.12 0.92
CA MET A 1 17.26 -22.48 -0.37
C MET A 1 17.79 -21.22 -1.08
N ASN A 2 18.62 -20.37 -0.42
CA ASN A 2 18.95 -19.03 -0.93
C ASN A 2 20.37 -18.89 -1.51
N GLY A 3 21.28 -19.84 -1.24
CA GLY A 3 22.69 -19.71 -1.63
C GLY A 3 23.01 -19.90 -3.12
N ARG A 4 22.08 -20.42 -3.94
CA ARG A 4 22.29 -20.56 -5.40
C ARG A 4 21.95 -19.28 -6.17
N SER A 5 20.97 -18.50 -5.72
CA SER A 5 20.59 -17.25 -6.39
C SER A 5 21.66 -16.16 -6.25
N GLU A 6 22.33 -16.06 -5.11
CA GLU A 6 23.37 -15.05 -4.87
C GLU A 6 24.63 -15.29 -5.74
N ALA A 7 25.03 -16.55 -5.90
CA ALA A 7 26.19 -16.92 -6.72
C ALA A 7 25.94 -16.67 -8.23
N THR A 8 24.73 -16.95 -8.72
CA THR A 8 24.33 -16.67 -10.11
C THR A 8 24.19 -15.17 -10.37
N THR A 9 23.61 -14.43 -9.44
CA THR A 9 23.44 -12.97 -9.55
C THR A 9 24.80 -12.26 -9.60
N THR A 10 25.76 -12.69 -8.75
CA THR A 10 27.12 -12.15 -8.74
C THR A 10 27.88 -12.43 -10.04
N ARG A 11 27.68 -13.60 -10.65
CA ARG A 11 28.32 -13.96 -11.93
C ARG A 11 27.73 -13.19 -13.12
N LEU A 12 26.43 -12.89 -13.09
CA LEU A 12 25.77 -12.09 -14.12
C LEU A 12 26.20 -10.61 -14.03
N ALA A 13 26.35 -10.06 -12.83
CA ALA A 13 26.67 -8.64 -12.62
C ALA A 13 27.94 -8.16 -13.37
N SER A 14 28.96 -9.01 -13.53
CA SER A 14 30.21 -8.66 -14.23
C SER A 14 30.18 -8.88 -15.74
N THR A 15 29.14 -9.52 -16.27
CA THR A 15 29.04 -9.82 -17.70
C THR A 15 28.57 -8.58 -18.45
N ARG A 16 29.28 -8.20 -19.52
CA ARG A 16 28.95 -7.05 -20.37
C ARG A 16 28.51 -7.50 -21.75
N TYR A 17 27.48 -6.85 -22.28
CA TYR A 17 26.93 -7.10 -23.60
C TYR A 17 26.97 -5.84 -24.43
N THR A 18 27.36 -5.94 -25.70
CA THR A 18 27.11 -4.89 -26.67
C THR A 18 25.62 -4.69 -26.87
N ILE A 19 25.20 -3.52 -27.39
CA ILE A 19 23.79 -3.28 -27.75
C ILE A 19 23.25 -4.37 -28.70
N ALA A 20 24.09 -4.92 -29.58
CA ALA A 20 23.69 -5.98 -30.50
C ALA A 20 23.41 -7.29 -29.78
N GLU A 21 24.28 -7.69 -28.85
CA GLU A 21 24.09 -8.91 -28.04
C GLU A 21 22.92 -8.75 -27.08
N ALA A 22 22.81 -7.61 -26.39
CA ALA A 22 21.68 -7.30 -25.52
C ALA A 22 20.34 -7.31 -26.28
N SER A 23 20.34 -6.90 -27.55
CA SER A 23 19.16 -6.98 -28.42
C SER A 23 18.75 -8.43 -28.68
N GLY A 24 19.72 -9.32 -28.92
CA GLY A 24 19.46 -10.75 -29.08
C GLY A 24 18.96 -11.40 -27.79
N LEU A 25 19.50 -11.01 -26.63
CA LEU A 25 19.12 -11.57 -25.33
C LEU A 25 17.75 -11.11 -24.86
N THR A 26 17.44 -9.82 -25.00
CA THR A 26 16.21 -9.23 -24.41
C THR A 26 15.00 -9.29 -25.35
N GLY A 27 15.20 -9.61 -26.63
CA GLY A 27 14.17 -9.52 -27.66
C GLY A 27 13.80 -8.09 -28.05
N LEU A 28 14.41 -7.06 -27.44
CA LEU A 28 14.23 -5.68 -27.83
C LEU A 28 15.06 -5.32 -29.04
N SER A 29 14.57 -4.40 -29.87
CA SER A 29 15.38 -3.87 -30.98
C SER A 29 16.57 -3.03 -30.48
N LYS A 30 17.67 -3.02 -31.24
CA LYS A 30 18.84 -2.16 -30.96
C LYS A 30 18.45 -0.69 -30.76
N ARG A 31 17.46 -0.19 -31.51
CA ARG A 31 16.93 1.18 -31.39
C ARG A 31 16.18 1.40 -30.08
N ALA A 32 15.41 0.42 -29.60
CA ALA A 32 14.72 0.50 -28.31
C ALA A 32 15.71 0.56 -27.15
N LEU A 33 16.76 -0.27 -27.19
CA LEU A 33 17.84 -0.24 -26.20
C LEU A 33 18.61 1.08 -26.26
N ALA A 34 18.97 1.57 -27.45
CA ALA A 34 19.65 2.86 -27.62
C ALA A 34 18.83 4.02 -27.04
N ARG A 35 17.52 4.06 -27.26
CA ARG A 35 16.62 5.08 -26.69
C ARG A 35 16.56 5.02 -25.16
N ARG A 36 16.56 3.82 -24.56
CA ARG A 36 16.60 3.67 -23.09
C ARG A 36 17.90 4.22 -22.52
N ILE A 37 19.03 3.95 -23.19
CA ILE A 37 20.34 4.51 -22.82
C ILE A 37 20.32 6.04 -22.93
N GLU A 38 19.82 6.59 -24.04
CA GLU A 38 19.73 8.04 -24.26
C GLU A 38 18.85 8.77 -23.23
N ARG A 39 17.82 8.09 -22.71
CA ARG A 39 16.94 8.60 -21.64
C ARG A 39 17.50 8.40 -20.24
N GLY A 40 18.69 7.80 -20.09
CA GLY A 40 19.27 7.47 -18.78
C GLY A 40 18.57 6.33 -18.05
N GLN A 41 17.69 5.57 -18.72
CA GLN A 41 16.94 4.46 -18.15
C GLN A 41 17.73 3.13 -18.16
N LEU A 42 18.88 3.11 -18.84
CA LEU A 42 19.76 1.96 -18.90
C LEU A 42 21.22 2.46 -18.93
N PRO A 43 22.02 2.20 -17.90
CA PRO A 43 23.42 2.61 -17.88
C PRO A 43 24.20 1.84 -18.95
N ALA A 44 25.07 2.54 -19.67
CA ALA A 44 25.93 1.96 -20.68
C ALA A 44 27.30 2.64 -20.68
N THR A 45 28.34 1.85 -20.82
CA THR A 45 29.72 2.33 -20.94
C THR A 45 30.14 2.33 -22.39
N ARG A 46 30.84 3.37 -22.83
CA ARG A 46 31.39 3.46 -24.19
C ARG A 46 32.84 3.04 -24.19
N GLU A 47 33.17 2.07 -25.03
CA GLU A 47 34.55 1.64 -25.27
C GLU A 47 34.81 1.70 -26.78
N GLY A 48 35.63 2.67 -27.19
CA GLY A 48 35.83 3.02 -28.59
C GLY A 48 34.53 3.41 -29.31
N ARG A 49 34.16 2.62 -30.33
CA ARG A 49 32.95 2.83 -31.16
C ARG A 49 31.73 2.07 -30.64
N LEU A 50 31.90 1.17 -29.68
CA LEU A 50 30.83 0.31 -29.18
C LEU A 50 30.32 0.80 -27.82
N ARG A 51 29.05 0.52 -27.56
CA ARG A 51 28.40 0.74 -26.25
C ARG A 51 28.08 -0.61 -25.63
N TYR A 52 28.42 -0.74 -24.36
CA TYR A 52 28.28 -1.94 -23.56
C TYR A 52 27.31 -1.69 -22.41
N VAL A 53 26.47 -2.66 -22.13
CA VAL A 53 25.53 -2.68 -21.00
C VAL A 53 25.89 -3.86 -20.12
N GLU A 54 25.95 -3.66 -18.82
CA GLU A 54 26.20 -4.74 -17.87
C GLU A 54 24.92 -5.58 -17.69
N ALA A 55 25.04 -6.91 -17.52
CA ALA A 55 23.88 -7.77 -17.37
C ALA A 55 23.07 -7.41 -16.11
N GLY A 56 23.75 -6.95 -15.04
CA GLY A 56 23.10 -6.42 -13.85
C GLY A 56 22.15 -5.26 -14.18
N ALA A 57 22.57 -4.33 -15.04
CA ALA A 57 21.72 -3.23 -15.49
C ALA A 57 20.52 -3.69 -16.31
N LEU A 58 20.65 -4.77 -17.09
CA LEU A 58 19.53 -5.37 -17.81
C LEU A 58 18.54 -6.04 -16.84
N VAL A 59 19.03 -6.69 -15.78
CA VAL A 59 18.21 -7.28 -14.72
C VAL A 59 17.48 -6.19 -13.92
N GLU A 60 18.16 -5.13 -13.50
CA GLU A 60 17.57 -3.99 -12.79
C GLU A 60 16.49 -3.29 -13.62
N ALA A 61 16.72 -3.16 -14.94
CA ALA A 61 15.72 -2.64 -15.86
C ALA A 61 14.56 -3.62 -16.15
N GLY A 62 14.54 -4.78 -15.51
CA GLY A 62 13.55 -5.84 -15.67
C GLY A 62 13.58 -6.52 -17.04
N LEU A 63 14.67 -6.37 -17.79
CA LEU A 63 14.81 -6.94 -19.14
C LEU A 63 15.31 -8.38 -19.13
N LEU A 64 15.93 -8.81 -18.03
CA LEU A 64 16.37 -10.19 -17.79
C LEU A 64 15.93 -10.62 -16.39
N ASP A 65 15.66 -11.90 -16.23
CA ASP A 65 15.39 -12.53 -14.94
C ASP A 65 16.71 -12.77 -14.18
N PRO A 66 16.83 -12.36 -12.92
CA PRO A 66 18.07 -12.50 -12.13
C PRO A 66 18.50 -13.96 -11.92
N ALA A 67 17.56 -14.90 -11.89
CA ALA A 67 17.84 -16.31 -11.63
C ALA A 67 18.28 -17.07 -12.89
N THR A 68 17.74 -16.70 -14.06
CA THR A 68 17.95 -17.45 -15.31
C THR A 68 18.80 -16.70 -16.34
N GLY A 69 18.93 -15.38 -16.22
CA GLY A 69 19.56 -14.53 -17.23
C GLY A 69 18.80 -14.50 -18.56
N ALA A 70 17.59 -15.06 -18.60
CA ALA A 70 16.72 -15.08 -19.77
C ALA A 70 15.73 -13.90 -19.70
N PRO A 71 15.18 -13.44 -20.84
CA PRO A 71 14.11 -12.46 -20.82
C PRO A 71 12.90 -13.00 -20.05
N PRO A 72 12.20 -12.15 -19.27
CA PRO A 72 11.05 -12.57 -18.49
C PRO A 72 9.96 -13.22 -19.35
N SER A 73 9.15 -14.09 -18.74
CA SER A 73 8.05 -14.79 -19.43
C SER A 73 7.05 -13.84 -20.10
N TRP A 74 6.86 -12.63 -19.56
CA TRP A 74 6.02 -11.60 -20.17
C TRP A 74 6.62 -11.02 -21.47
N ALA A 75 7.94 -10.99 -21.61
CA ALA A 75 8.62 -10.47 -22.81
C ALA A 75 8.47 -11.42 -24.01
N GLN A 76 8.21 -12.71 -23.74
CA GLN A 76 7.96 -13.72 -24.78
C GLN A 76 6.56 -13.61 -25.39
N LYS A 77 5.61 -12.99 -24.70
CA LYS A 77 4.27 -12.69 -25.24
C LYS A 77 4.30 -11.30 -25.88
N SER A 78 4.53 -11.24 -27.20
CA SER A 78 4.36 -9.99 -27.94
C SER A 78 2.86 -9.65 -28.04
N MET A 79 2.34 -8.94 -27.05
CA MET A 79 1.03 -8.27 -27.17
C MET A 79 1.23 -6.99 -27.97
N SER A 80 0.26 -6.65 -28.83
CA SER A 80 0.35 -5.37 -29.56
C SER A 80 0.27 -4.21 -28.55
N PRO A 81 0.99 -3.10 -28.80
CA PRO A 81 0.95 -1.92 -27.93
C PRO A 81 -0.48 -1.42 -27.67
N ASP A 82 -1.35 -1.52 -28.67
CA ASP A 82 -2.76 -1.11 -28.58
C ASP A 82 -3.57 -1.96 -27.61
N VAL A 83 -3.29 -3.27 -27.54
CA VAL A 83 -3.93 -4.17 -26.57
C VAL A 83 -3.45 -3.85 -25.16
N VAL A 84 -2.15 -3.63 -24.97
CA VAL A 84 -1.60 -3.25 -23.66
C VAL A 84 -2.18 -1.92 -23.19
N ALA A 85 -2.24 -0.92 -24.07
CA ALA A 85 -2.80 0.39 -23.75
C ALA A 85 -4.28 0.27 -23.35
N ARG A 86 -5.07 -0.52 -24.07
CA ARG A 86 -6.49 -0.75 -23.75
C ARG A 86 -6.67 -1.42 -22.39
N GLU A 87 -5.93 -2.49 -22.11
CA GLU A 87 -6.00 -3.22 -20.84
C GLU A 87 -5.57 -2.34 -19.66
N VAL A 88 -4.52 -1.54 -19.83
CA VAL A 88 -4.07 -0.58 -18.80
C VAL A 88 -5.15 0.46 -18.54
N VAL A 89 -5.74 1.06 -19.58
CA VAL A 89 -6.82 2.05 -19.41
C VAL A 89 -8.03 1.42 -18.72
N GLN A 90 -8.45 0.22 -19.13
CA GLN A 90 -9.58 -0.48 -18.50
C GLN A 90 -9.31 -0.80 -17.03
N THR A 91 -8.09 -1.24 -16.72
CA THR A 91 -7.68 -1.52 -15.34
C THR A 91 -7.67 -0.25 -14.50
N LEU A 92 -7.10 0.84 -15.01
CA LEU A 92 -7.06 2.13 -14.31
C LEU A 92 -8.47 2.71 -14.09
N VAL A 93 -9.37 2.57 -15.06
CA VAL A 93 -10.78 2.98 -14.91
C VAL A 93 -11.49 2.13 -13.85
N ARG A 94 -11.29 0.81 -13.84
CA ARG A 94 -11.86 -0.05 -12.79
C ARG A 94 -11.31 0.35 -11.41
N GLN A 95 -10.00 0.52 -11.29
CA GLN A 95 -9.37 0.90 -10.03
C GLN A 95 -9.81 2.28 -9.55
N SER A 96 -10.08 3.23 -10.44
CA SER A 96 -10.55 4.56 -10.04
C SER A 96 -11.98 4.51 -9.48
N VAL A 97 -12.84 3.66 -10.04
CA VAL A 97 -14.19 3.41 -9.49
C VAL A 97 -14.09 2.75 -8.12
N GLU A 98 -13.30 1.70 -7.96
CA GLU A 98 -13.09 1.02 -6.67
C GLU A 98 -12.56 1.99 -5.60
N LEU A 99 -11.58 2.83 -5.94
CA LEU A 99 -11.05 3.85 -5.03
C LEU A 99 -12.12 4.88 -4.63
N HIS A 100 -12.98 5.27 -5.57
CA HIS A 100 -14.06 6.21 -5.29
C HIS A 100 -15.10 5.60 -4.32
N GLU A 101 -15.48 4.35 -4.55
CA GLU A 101 -16.40 3.61 -3.67
C GLU A 101 -15.82 3.45 -2.27
N MET A 102 -14.54 3.05 -2.16
CA MET A 102 -13.85 2.94 -0.87
C MET A 102 -13.80 4.28 -0.14
N HIS A 103 -13.50 5.38 -0.82
CA HIS A 103 -13.56 6.72 -0.23
C HIS A 103 -14.96 7.08 0.27
N GLY A 104 -16.00 6.74 -0.49
CA GLY A 104 -17.39 6.90 -0.06
C GLY A 104 -17.70 6.13 1.22
N HIS A 105 -17.27 4.86 1.28
CA HIS A 105 -17.49 4.01 2.44
C HIS A 105 -16.76 4.51 3.68
N ILE A 106 -15.48 4.91 3.55
CA ILE A 106 -14.71 5.49 4.67
C ILE A 106 -15.39 6.74 5.21
N ARG A 107 -15.89 7.62 4.34
CA ARG A 107 -16.61 8.82 4.78
C ARG A 107 -17.87 8.47 5.56
N SER A 108 -18.65 7.50 5.07
CA SER A 108 -19.86 7.03 5.77
C SER A 108 -19.53 6.49 7.17
N LEU A 109 -18.47 5.68 7.30
CA LEU A 109 -18.04 5.13 8.58
C LEU A 109 -17.59 6.23 9.56
N ILE A 110 -16.90 7.27 9.08
CA ILE A 110 -16.52 8.41 9.91
C ILE A 110 -17.75 9.15 10.42
N ASP A 111 -18.75 9.39 9.57
CA ASP A 111 -19.97 10.09 9.97
C ASP A 111 -20.85 9.25 10.89
N GLU A 112 -20.83 7.92 10.75
CA GLU A 112 -21.48 6.99 11.67
C GLU A 112 -20.78 6.99 13.04
N SER A 113 -19.47 6.78 13.09
CA SER A 113 -18.69 6.80 14.33
C SER A 113 -18.85 8.13 15.09
N ARG A 114 -18.88 9.27 14.38
CA ARG A 114 -19.15 10.57 15.01
C ARG A 114 -20.54 10.65 15.63
N ARG A 115 -21.56 10.08 14.98
CA ARG A 115 -22.93 10.06 15.51
C ARG A 115 -23.02 9.18 16.75
N GLU A 116 -22.37 8.02 16.73
CA GLU A 116 -22.29 7.11 17.87
C GLU A 116 -21.55 7.75 19.06
N ASP A 117 -20.42 8.43 18.81
CA ASP A 117 -19.68 9.14 19.85
C ASP A 117 -20.51 10.22 20.54
N VAL A 118 -21.30 10.98 19.77
CA VAL A 118 -22.22 11.99 20.31
C VAL A 118 -23.31 11.32 21.14
N ALA A 119 -23.93 10.25 20.63
CA ALA A 119 -24.97 9.52 21.35
C ALA A 119 -24.46 8.95 22.69
N LEU A 120 -23.26 8.38 22.70
CA LEU A 120 -22.61 7.85 23.91
C LEU A 120 -22.30 8.95 24.93
N ARG A 121 -21.87 10.13 24.48
CA ARG A 121 -21.64 11.27 25.37
C ARG A 121 -22.94 11.75 26.03
N ASP A 122 -24.00 11.86 25.25
CA ASP A 122 -25.32 12.26 25.76
C ASP A 122 -25.85 11.25 26.77
N GLU A 123 -25.71 9.95 26.49
CA GLU A 123 -26.09 8.87 27.40
C GLU A 123 -25.30 8.92 28.72
N LEU A 124 -23.97 9.09 28.63
CA LEU A 124 -23.11 9.26 29.81
C LEU A 124 -23.49 10.49 30.64
N GLU A 125 -23.88 11.59 29.99
CA GLU A 125 -24.31 12.79 30.71
C GLU A 125 -25.64 12.56 31.44
N ARG A 126 -26.61 11.90 30.80
CA ARG A 126 -27.88 11.51 31.43
C ARG A 126 -27.65 10.58 32.63
N ALA A 127 -26.85 9.53 32.46
CA ALA A 127 -26.52 8.60 33.52
C ALA A 127 -25.80 9.29 34.70
N ARG A 128 -24.90 10.24 34.41
CA ARG A 128 -24.24 11.04 35.46
C ARG A 128 -25.22 11.94 36.21
N LYS A 129 -26.20 12.53 35.52
CA LYS A 129 -27.25 13.34 36.13
C LYS A 129 -28.12 12.50 37.04
N GLU A 130 -28.63 11.38 36.52
CA GLU A 130 -29.45 10.44 37.29
C GLU A 130 -28.71 9.95 38.53
N ARG A 131 -27.43 9.61 38.41
CA ARG A 131 -26.60 9.22 39.58
C ARG A 131 -26.50 10.32 40.63
N ARG A 132 -26.41 11.60 40.22
CA ARG A 132 -26.39 12.73 41.18
C ARG A 132 -27.73 12.88 41.88
N ASP A 133 -28.82 12.77 41.13
CA ASP A 133 -30.17 12.91 41.66
C ASP A 133 -30.49 11.78 42.64
N LEU A 134 -30.15 10.53 42.30
CA LEU A 134 -30.27 9.38 43.20
C LEU A 134 -29.43 9.52 44.47
N ARG A 135 -28.21 10.07 44.37
CA ARG A 135 -27.37 10.33 45.56
C ARG A 135 -28.00 11.33 46.51
N ARG A 136 -28.58 12.41 45.98
CA ARG A 136 -29.30 13.41 46.79
C ARG A 136 -30.51 12.78 47.48
N ALA A 137 -31.33 12.04 46.74
CA ALA A 137 -32.47 11.34 47.32
C ALA A 137 -32.06 10.36 48.43
N LEU A 138 -30.94 9.64 48.27
CA LEU A 138 -30.39 8.79 49.32
C LEU A 138 -29.92 9.57 50.55
N GLU A 139 -29.33 10.73 50.38
CA GLU A 139 -28.92 11.61 51.48
C GLU A 139 -30.13 12.15 52.24
N ASP A 140 -31.17 12.59 51.53
CA ASP A 140 -32.41 13.08 52.11
C ASP A 140 -33.10 11.98 52.94
N VAL A 141 -33.23 10.77 52.39
CA VAL A 141 -33.80 9.62 53.11
C VAL A 141 -32.97 9.26 54.35
N LYS A 142 -31.63 9.29 54.26
CA LYS A 142 -30.76 9.05 55.41
C LYS A 142 -30.95 10.09 56.51
N ALA A 143 -31.10 11.36 56.14
CA ALA A 143 -31.35 12.44 57.09
C ALA A 143 -32.72 12.28 57.77
N GLU A 144 -33.75 11.89 57.00
CA GLU A 144 -35.08 11.60 57.53
C GLU A 144 -35.05 10.46 58.55
N ILE A 145 -34.40 9.33 58.22
CA ILE A 145 -34.23 8.19 59.16
C ILE A 145 -33.52 8.65 60.44
N ALA A 146 -32.41 9.38 60.32
CA ALA A 146 -31.67 9.86 61.49
C ALA A 146 -32.51 10.79 62.38
N SER A 147 -33.38 11.61 61.78
CA SER A 147 -34.29 12.48 62.53
C SER A 147 -35.37 11.70 63.28
N LEU A 148 -35.91 10.64 62.67
CA LEU A 148 -36.90 9.75 63.28
C LEU A 148 -36.30 8.95 64.45
N ASP A 149 -35.08 8.45 64.30
CA ASP A 149 -34.36 7.73 65.36
C ASP A 149 -34.05 8.63 66.57
N LEU A 150 -33.67 9.89 66.34
CA LEU A 150 -33.46 10.89 67.40
C LEU A 150 -34.77 11.27 68.11
N GLY A 151 -35.89 11.34 67.39
CA GLY A 151 -37.22 11.56 67.96
C GLY A 151 -37.66 10.38 68.84
N ARG A 152 -37.39 9.15 68.40
CA ARG A 152 -37.71 7.93 69.15
C ARG A 152 -36.86 7.75 70.41
N ALA A 153 -35.65 8.28 70.44
CA ALA A 153 -34.77 8.24 71.61
C ALA A 153 -35.10 9.28 72.70
N ARG A 154 -35.98 10.25 72.40
CA ARG A 154 -36.36 11.35 73.32
C ARG A 154 -37.79 11.26 73.88
N GLY A 155 -38.62 10.35 73.39
CA GLY A 155 -39.97 10.08 73.89
C GLY A 155 -40.01 8.77 74.66
#